data_AF-B8Y0N3-F1
#
_entry.id   AF-B8Y0N3-F1
#
_cell.length_a   1.000
_cell.length_b   1.000
_cell.length_c   1.000
_cell.angle_alpha   90.00
_cell.angle_beta   90.00
_cell.angle_gamma   90.00
#
_symmetry.space_group_name_H-M   'P 1'
#
loop_
_entity.id
_entity.type
_entity.pdbx_description
1 polymer ?
#
loop_
_entity_poly.entity_id
_entity_poly.type
_entity_poly.pdbx_seq_one_letter_code
_entity_poly.pdbx_strand_id
1 'polypeptide(L)'
;ENIPGAKVGGGTQRLSGTSFAAPIVSGVAAMLLSLQREQGETPDPHKIRQLLLQSALPCDADLTEEDKRCLAGKLNIPGAITLLKGGKMSEEFTSVGASAVETAGCSCGGGLSSTTEVASTSGQPATSSGSVGSIPSNTPNLQELIQSFPIPVNQQSTMPNFTANSVTPSQAPSELADLGRLVYALGTLGYDFGTEARRDSFKQLMPPFDLGSGVMVPANPYDARQMVDYLDNNISEARSLIWTLNIELTPVYAIDPSGPFAAESYRALHELLAGQIQPESDAEYVERVSIPGILTGRTVKLFSGQVVPVIEPQSTRGLYGWKVNNLVSAALAAVQAETGAADEETIRKTLDGFLNRIYYDLRNLGTTSQDRALNFAVTNAFQAAQTFSQAVAVGMELDSITVEKSPFCRVDSDCWDVKLKFFDPENSRRAKKIFR
;
A
#
# COMPACT_ATOMS: atom_id res chain seq x y z
N GLU A 1 20.84 19.84 16.00
CA GLU A 1 21.55 20.25 14.77
C GLU A 1 23.04 19.92 14.88
N ASN A 2 23.80 19.96 13.78
CA ASN A 2 25.25 19.73 13.74
C ASN A 2 25.69 18.38 14.34
N ILE A 3 24.93 17.33 14.07
CA ILE A 3 25.16 15.98 14.57
C ILE A 3 26.33 15.35 13.79
N PRO A 4 27.40 14.91 14.46
CA PRO A 4 28.52 14.24 13.79
C PRO A 4 28.12 12.82 13.34
N GLY A 5 28.49 12.46 12.11
CA GLY A 5 28.31 11.13 11.54
C GLY A 5 29.51 10.72 10.70
N ALA A 6 29.65 9.41 10.45
CA ALA A 6 30.71 8.89 9.59
C ALA A 6 30.44 9.21 8.11
N LYS A 7 31.48 9.53 7.35
CA LYS A 7 31.41 9.74 5.90
C LYS A 7 31.92 8.52 5.14
N VAL A 8 31.26 8.18 4.04
CA VAL A 8 31.71 7.10 3.14
C VAL A 8 33.12 7.42 2.62
N GLY A 9 34.03 6.44 2.70
CA GLY A 9 35.44 6.63 2.36
C GLY A 9 36.33 7.10 3.53
N GLY A 10 35.77 7.26 4.73
CA GLY A 10 36.49 7.64 5.94
C GLY A 10 36.25 9.08 6.38
N GLY A 11 36.50 9.36 7.65
CA GLY A 11 36.30 10.67 8.27
C GLY A 11 34.89 10.90 8.82
N THR A 12 34.65 12.12 9.31
CA THR A 12 33.39 12.53 9.95
C THR A 12 32.85 13.80 9.32
N GLN A 13 31.52 13.90 9.22
CA GLN A 13 30.82 15.10 8.76
C GLN A 13 29.72 15.47 9.75
N ARG A 14 29.47 16.77 9.93
CA ARG A 14 28.35 17.27 10.73
C ARG A 14 27.18 17.61 9.83
N LEU A 15 26.00 17.09 10.16
CA LEU A 15 24.78 17.30 9.37
C LEU A 15 23.62 17.69 10.30
N SER A 16 22.61 18.34 9.73
CA SER A 16 21.41 18.82 10.42
C SER A 16 20.17 18.32 9.69
N GLY A 17 19.13 17.96 10.43
CA GLY A 17 17.88 17.40 9.90
C GLY A 17 17.27 16.33 10.82
N THR A 18 15.97 16.08 10.66
CA THR A 18 15.24 15.08 11.45
C THR A 18 15.77 13.66 11.24
N SER A 19 16.30 13.37 10.05
CA SER A 19 17.00 12.11 9.73
C SER A 19 18.20 11.83 10.66
N PHE A 20 18.81 12.86 11.25
CA PHE A 20 19.92 12.71 12.20
C PHE A 20 19.45 12.76 13.66
N ALA A 21 18.24 13.25 13.93
CA ALA A 21 17.63 13.20 15.26
C ALA A 21 17.03 11.81 15.57
N ALA A 22 16.41 11.16 14.58
CA ALA A 22 15.85 9.82 14.70
C ALA A 22 16.83 8.77 15.29
N PRO A 23 18.06 8.60 14.77
CA PRO A 23 19.00 7.62 15.33
C PRO A 23 19.45 7.94 16.76
N ILE A 24 19.40 9.21 17.20
CA ILE A 24 19.71 9.58 18.59
C ILE A 24 18.63 9.02 19.53
N VAL A 25 17.35 9.20 19.18
CA VAL A 25 16.23 8.66 19.97
C VAL A 25 16.26 7.13 19.96
N SER A 26 16.54 6.50 18.81
CA SER A 26 16.70 5.04 18.72
C SER A 26 17.84 4.52 19.60
N GLY A 27 18.99 5.21 19.64
CA GLY A 27 20.11 4.87 20.50
C GLY A 27 19.75 4.97 21.99
N VAL A 28 19.04 6.03 22.39
CA VAL A 28 18.56 6.19 23.76
C VAL A 28 17.57 5.09 24.13
N ALA A 29 16.61 4.77 23.26
CA ALA A 29 15.65 3.69 23.50
C ALA A 29 16.36 2.34 23.68
N ALA A 30 17.36 2.04 22.85
CA ALA A 30 18.16 0.82 22.98
C ALA A 30 18.95 0.76 24.30
N MET A 31 19.48 1.90 24.77
CA MET A 31 20.13 1.95 26.08
C MET A 31 19.15 1.73 27.24
N LEU A 32 17.94 2.28 27.17
CA LEU A 32 16.91 2.06 28.20
C LEU A 32 16.43 0.60 28.22
N LEU A 33 16.28 -0.03 27.05
CA LEU A 33 16.01 -1.48 26.96
C LEU A 33 17.14 -2.32 27.55
N SER A 34 18.38 -1.90 27.34
CA SER A 34 19.55 -2.56 27.94
C SER A 34 19.56 -2.41 29.46
N LEU A 35 19.13 -1.25 29.97
CA LEU A 35 18.99 -0.99 31.40
C LEU A 35 17.87 -1.82 32.05
N GLN A 36 16.75 -2.04 31.35
CA GLN A 36 15.72 -2.99 31.81
C GLN A 36 16.28 -4.39 31.97
N ARG A 37 17.05 -4.86 30.97
CA ARG A 37 17.71 -6.16 31.03
C ARG A 37 18.69 -6.26 32.19
N GLU A 38 19.45 -5.20 32.46
CA GLU A 38 20.38 -5.12 33.61
C GLU A 38 19.65 -5.20 34.95
N GLN A 39 18.43 -4.65 35.05
CA GLN A 39 17.58 -4.70 36.24
C GLN A 39 16.80 -6.02 36.38
N GLY A 40 16.99 -6.97 35.47
CA GLY A 40 16.26 -8.24 35.46
C GLY A 40 14.81 -8.13 34.97
N GLU A 41 14.42 -6.98 34.41
CA GLU A 41 13.13 -6.82 33.71
C GLU A 41 13.22 -7.42 32.30
N THR A 42 12.10 -7.93 31.79
CA THR A 42 11.95 -8.25 30.36
C THR A 42 11.95 -6.95 29.55
N PRO A 43 12.86 -6.77 28.56
CA PRO A 43 12.90 -5.57 27.74
C PRO A 43 11.56 -5.32 27.02
N ASP A 44 10.97 -4.15 27.23
CA ASP A 44 9.66 -3.78 26.68
C ASP A 44 9.77 -2.46 25.88
N PRO A 45 9.83 -2.54 24.54
CA PRO A 45 9.91 -1.36 23.68
C PRO A 45 8.73 -0.39 23.80
N HIS A 46 7.53 -0.89 24.09
CA HIS A 46 6.34 -0.05 24.21
C HIS A 46 6.37 0.75 25.51
N LYS A 47 6.80 0.13 26.61
CA LYS A 47 7.05 0.82 27.89
C LYS A 47 8.11 1.91 27.73
N ILE A 48 9.23 1.63 27.05
CA ILE A 48 10.27 2.64 26.81
C ILE A 48 9.74 3.81 25.95
N ARG A 49 8.94 3.55 24.91
CA ARG A 49 8.29 4.60 24.13
C ARG A 49 7.44 5.52 25.02
N GLN A 50 6.65 4.94 25.92
CA GLN A 50 5.79 5.71 26.83
C GLN A 50 6.61 6.58 27.79
N LEU A 51 7.70 6.03 28.36
CA LEU A 51 8.60 6.77 29.26
C LEU A 51 9.28 7.95 28.57
N LEU A 52 9.70 7.78 27.31
CA LEU A 52 10.31 8.87 26.52
C LEU A 52 9.32 9.99 26.21
N LEU A 53 8.04 9.66 25.96
CA LEU A 53 6.99 10.67 25.75
C LEU A 53 6.61 11.37 27.06
N GLN A 54 6.50 10.62 28.15
CA GLN A 54 6.10 11.17 29.46
C GLN A 54 7.17 12.05 30.10
N SER A 55 8.45 11.76 29.83
CA SER A 55 9.57 12.56 30.38
C SER A 55 9.89 13.79 29.55
N ALA A 56 9.34 13.94 28.34
CA ALA A 56 9.67 15.02 27.42
C ALA A 56 9.42 16.39 28.05
N LEU A 57 10.39 17.30 27.92
CA LEU A 57 10.30 18.64 28.49
C LEU A 57 9.49 19.55 27.55
N PRO A 58 8.60 20.42 28.08
CA PRO A 58 7.89 21.38 27.24
C PRO A 58 8.88 22.31 26.53
N CYS A 59 8.50 22.82 25.37
CA CYS A 59 9.24 23.91 24.74
C CYS A 59 9.00 25.24 25.48
N ASP A 60 9.94 26.16 25.32
CA ASP A 60 9.94 27.45 26.00
C ASP A 60 8.66 28.24 25.67
N ALA A 61 8.04 28.83 26.69
CA ALA A 61 6.73 29.48 26.62
C ALA A 61 6.75 30.84 25.89
N ASP A 62 7.94 31.35 25.52
CA ASP A 62 8.14 32.67 24.91
C ASP A 62 8.05 32.64 23.36
N LEU A 63 7.65 31.51 22.76
CA LEU A 63 7.45 31.37 21.31
C LEU A 63 5.98 31.63 20.94
N THR A 64 5.75 32.40 19.87
CA THR A 64 4.41 32.71 19.32
C THR A 64 3.68 31.43 18.86
N GLU A 65 2.34 31.44 18.80
CA GLU A 65 1.52 30.27 18.43
C GLU A 65 1.90 29.63 17.08
N GLU A 66 2.48 30.41 16.15
CA GLU A 66 2.96 29.95 14.84
C GLU A 66 4.28 29.15 14.93
N ASP A 67 5.06 29.32 16.01
CA ASP A 67 6.33 28.65 16.28
C ASP A 67 6.21 27.45 17.24
N LYS A 68 4.99 27.08 17.66
CA LYS A 68 4.72 25.90 18.52
C LYS A 68 4.84 24.57 17.78
N ARG A 69 5.93 24.34 17.05
CA ARG A 69 6.24 23.05 16.40
C ARG A 69 6.93 22.08 17.37
N CYS A 70 6.43 21.98 18.60
CA CYS A 70 7.05 21.19 19.67
C CYS A 70 6.20 19.99 20.06
N LEU A 71 6.04 19.05 19.12
CA LEU A 71 5.32 17.77 19.24
C LEU A 71 4.88 17.37 20.67
N ALA A 72 5.61 16.46 21.32
CA ALA A 72 5.39 16.06 22.71
C ALA A 72 6.40 16.71 23.67
N GLY A 73 7.40 17.45 23.15
CA GLY A 73 8.47 18.08 23.94
C GLY A 73 9.89 17.73 23.47
N LYS A 74 10.88 18.26 24.19
CA LYS A 74 12.32 18.00 24.02
C LYS A 74 12.72 16.71 24.77
N LEU A 75 13.53 15.86 24.13
CA LEU A 75 14.00 14.59 24.70
C LEU A 75 14.70 14.77 26.06
N ASN A 76 14.25 14.04 27.08
CA ASN A 76 14.74 14.13 28.46
C ASN A 76 15.25 12.75 28.96
N ILE A 77 16.52 12.46 28.71
CA ILE A 77 17.14 11.19 29.11
C ILE A 77 17.13 11.01 30.64
N PRO A 78 17.52 12.00 31.47
CA PRO A 78 17.46 11.85 32.92
C PRO A 78 16.04 11.57 33.45
N GLY A 79 15.03 12.29 32.94
CA GLY A 79 13.63 12.05 33.31
C GLY A 79 13.16 10.64 32.96
N ALA A 80 13.50 10.15 31.76
CA ALA A 80 13.17 8.79 31.33
C ALA A 80 13.81 7.72 32.24
N ILE A 81 15.07 7.91 32.66
CA ILE A 81 15.76 6.98 33.56
C ILE A 81 15.13 7.00 34.97
N THR A 82 14.75 8.19 35.47
CA THR A 82 14.09 8.32 36.78
C THR A 82 12.75 7.59 36.80
N LEU A 83 11.93 7.78 35.75
CA LEU A 83 10.64 7.09 35.62
C LEU A 83 10.84 5.57 35.44
N LEU A 84 11.87 5.15 34.70
CA LEU A 84 12.19 3.72 34.53
C LEU A 84 12.58 3.06 35.86
N LYS A 85 13.34 3.76 36.71
CA LYS A 85 13.77 3.27 38.04
C LYS A 85 12.68 3.39 39.12
N GLY A 86 11.45 3.77 38.76
CA GLY A 86 10.33 3.90 39.69
C GLY A 86 10.38 5.15 40.58
N GLY A 87 11.23 6.14 40.27
CA GLY A 87 11.25 7.42 40.96
C GLY A 87 10.05 8.29 40.54
N LYS A 88 9.34 8.88 41.50
CA LYS A 88 8.35 9.93 41.22
C LYS A 88 9.09 11.22 40.89
N MET A 89 8.78 11.85 39.76
CA MET A 89 9.25 13.20 39.42
C MET A 89 8.72 14.17 40.49
N SER A 90 9.57 15.02 41.06
CA SER A 90 9.11 16.11 41.95
C SER A 90 8.19 17.06 41.18
N GLU A 91 7.03 17.32 41.76
CA GLU A 91 6.02 18.24 41.26
C GLU A 91 6.50 19.68 41.33
N GLU A 92 7.21 20.12 40.31
CA GLU A 92 7.30 21.53 39.95
C GLU A 92 7.53 21.62 38.44
N PHE A 93 6.56 21.19 37.63
CA PHE A 93 6.41 21.61 36.23
C PHE A 93 5.01 21.18 35.77
N THR A 94 4.19 22.15 35.35
CA THR A 94 2.78 22.00 34.98
C THR A 94 2.59 20.96 33.86
N SER A 95 2.09 19.78 34.23
CA SER A 95 1.66 18.75 33.30
C SER A 95 0.35 19.17 32.63
N VAL A 96 0.36 19.28 31.30
CA VAL A 96 -0.89 19.23 30.52
C VAL A 96 -1.40 17.80 30.60
N GLY A 97 -2.60 17.64 31.18
CA GLY A 97 -3.23 16.35 31.42
C GLY A 97 -3.41 15.54 30.14
N ALA A 98 -3.17 14.24 30.25
CA ALA A 98 -3.60 13.27 29.26
C ALA A 98 -5.14 13.31 29.19
N SER A 99 -5.68 13.85 28.10
CA SER A 99 -7.07 13.59 27.74
C SER A 99 -7.19 12.11 27.40
N ALA A 100 -7.87 11.37 28.27
CA ALA A 100 -8.43 10.09 27.96
C ALA A 100 -9.38 10.27 26.77
N VAL A 101 -9.13 9.56 25.67
CA VAL A 101 -10.13 9.43 24.60
C VAL A 101 -11.14 8.40 25.09
N GLU A 102 -12.23 8.90 25.66
CA GLU A 102 -13.42 8.10 25.96
C GLU A 102 -14.03 7.57 24.67
N THR A 103 -14.27 6.26 24.66
CA THR A 103 -15.17 5.59 23.73
C THR A 103 -16.58 6.15 23.91
N ALA A 104 -17.12 6.79 22.87
CA ALA A 104 -18.53 7.17 22.81
C ALA A 104 -19.41 5.92 22.70
N GLY A 105 -19.80 5.36 23.84
CA GLY A 105 -20.91 4.43 23.98
C GLY A 105 -22.21 5.22 24.14
N CYS A 106 -23.14 5.09 23.19
CA CYS A 106 -24.49 5.61 23.31
C CYS A 106 -25.21 4.99 24.52
N SER A 107 -25.36 5.78 25.59
CA SER A 107 -26.26 5.51 26.69
C SER A 107 -27.48 6.41 26.55
N CYS A 108 -28.61 5.81 26.16
CA CYS A 108 -29.92 6.47 26.13
C CYS A 108 -30.59 6.26 27.50
N GLY A 109 -30.87 7.33 28.23
CA GLY A 109 -31.57 7.27 29.51
C GLY A 109 -32.55 8.43 29.69
N GLY A 110 -33.83 8.10 29.79
CA GLY A 110 -34.99 8.95 30.14
C GLY A 110 -36.25 8.39 29.47
N GLY A 111 -37.06 7.55 30.11
CA GLY A 111 -38.11 7.87 31.11
C GLY A 111 -39.43 8.16 30.35
N LEU A 112 -40.60 7.53 30.55
CA LEU A 112 -41.30 7.02 31.73
C LEU A 112 -42.54 6.18 31.28
N SER A 113 -42.98 5.25 32.15
CA SER A 113 -44.36 4.76 32.38
C SER A 113 -45.22 4.09 31.28
N SER A 114 -45.60 2.82 31.49
CA SER A 114 -46.92 2.47 32.07
C SER A 114 -47.16 0.96 32.24
N THR A 115 -47.75 0.64 33.40
CA THR A 115 -48.76 -0.39 33.73
C THR A 115 -48.52 -1.90 33.54
N THR A 116 -48.56 -2.55 34.70
CA THR A 116 -48.95 -3.92 35.05
C THR A 116 -50.28 -4.38 34.45
N GLU A 117 -50.37 -5.63 34.00
CA GLU A 117 -51.56 -6.49 34.14
C GLU A 117 -51.16 -7.98 34.06
N VAL A 118 -51.96 -8.83 34.72
CA VAL A 118 -51.63 -10.18 35.21
C VAL A 118 -52.50 -11.24 34.51
N ALA A 119 -51.99 -12.49 34.50
CA ALA A 119 -52.69 -13.79 34.30
C ALA A 119 -52.88 -14.23 32.82
N SER A 120 -52.80 -15.50 32.41
CA SER A 120 -52.94 -16.80 33.08
C SER A 120 -52.39 -17.94 32.19
N THR A 121 -51.87 -19.03 32.79
CA THR A 121 -52.04 -20.49 32.49
C THR A 121 -52.23 -20.99 31.04
N SER A 122 -51.74 -22.12 30.53
CA SER A 122 -51.20 -23.39 31.06
C SER A 122 -50.89 -24.30 29.84
N GLY A 123 -49.94 -25.24 29.93
CA GLY A 123 -49.82 -26.34 28.96
C GLY A 123 -48.45 -27.03 28.93
N GLN A 124 -48.37 -28.19 29.56
CA GLN A 124 -47.20 -29.07 29.71
C GLN A 124 -47.14 -30.12 28.55
N PRO A 125 -46.24 -31.13 28.56
CA PRO A 125 -45.21 -31.34 27.54
C PRO A 125 -45.44 -32.55 26.62
N ALA A 126 -44.65 -32.69 25.56
CA ALA A 126 -44.51 -33.96 24.84
C ALA A 126 -43.03 -34.24 24.48
N THR A 127 -42.59 -35.40 24.95
CA THR A 127 -41.36 -36.14 24.68
C THR A 127 -41.30 -36.69 23.25
N SER A 128 -40.09 -36.80 22.68
CA SER A 128 -39.70 -38.02 21.93
C SER A 128 -38.19 -38.22 21.88
N SER A 129 -37.81 -39.41 22.35
CA SER A 129 -36.49 -40.02 22.29
C SER A 129 -36.31 -40.73 20.95
N GLY A 130 -35.06 -40.86 20.48
CA GLY A 130 -34.73 -41.71 19.33
C GLY A 130 -33.24 -41.94 19.16
N SER A 131 -32.68 -42.90 19.90
CA SER A 131 -31.38 -43.54 19.64
C SER A 131 -31.62 -44.95 19.12
N VAL A 132 -31.00 -45.37 18.01
CA VAL A 132 -30.44 -46.70 17.66
C VAL A 132 -29.70 -46.49 16.32
N GLY A 133 -28.49 -46.95 16.00
CA GLY A 133 -27.58 -47.87 16.66
C GLY A 133 -26.25 -48.00 15.88
N SER A 134 -25.28 -48.60 16.57
CA SER A 134 -23.91 -48.91 16.20
C SER A 134 -23.76 -50.29 15.52
N ILE A 135 -22.78 -50.46 14.60
CA ILE A 135 -21.94 -51.68 14.48
C ILE A 135 -20.50 -51.26 14.08
N PRO A 136 -19.44 -51.83 14.70
CA PRO A 136 -18.04 -51.46 14.51
C PRO A 136 -17.28 -52.40 13.55
N SER A 137 -16.13 -51.95 13.01
CA SER A 137 -15.15 -52.81 12.34
C SER A 137 -13.73 -52.59 12.87
N ASN A 138 -13.10 -53.72 13.17
CA ASN A 138 -11.84 -54.05 13.85
C ASN A 138 -10.52 -53.54 13.23
N THR A 139 -9.61 -53.01 14.09
CA THR A 139 -8.15 -53.30 14.34
C THR A 139 -7.13 -53.55 13.20
N PRO A 140 -5.78 -53.51 13.41
CA PRO A 140 -4.95 -52.99 14.52
C PRO A 140 -3.76 -52.10 14.07
N ASN A 141 -3.11 -51.46 15.06
CA ASN A 141 -1.79 -50.85 14.98
C ASN A 141 -0.67 -51.92 14.99
N LEU A 142 0.33 -51.80 14.12
CA LEU A 142 1.59 -52.54 14.18
C LEU A 142 2.72 -51.68 13.59
N GLN A 143 3.40 -50.97 14.50
CA GLN A 143 4.85 -50.84 14.48
C GLN A 143 5.51 -52.22 14.25
N GLU A 144 6.68 -52.22 13.61
CA GLU A 144 7.63 -53.34 13.43
C GLU A 144 7.40 -54.31 12.26
N LEU A 145 8.04 -54.00 11.12
CA LEU A 145 8.71 -55.01 10.29
C LEU A 145 9.85 -54.39 9.43
N ILE A 146 11.08 -54.44 10.00
CA ILE A 146 12.35 -54.94 9.40
C ILE A 146 12.88 -54.24 8.11
N GLN A 147 13.85 -53.32 8.20
CA GLN A 147 15.34 -53.47 8.09
C GLN A 147 15.94 -53.70 6.67
N SER A 148 16.91 -52.85 6.28
CA SER A 148 18.24 -53.27 5.74
C SER A 148 19.21 -52.08 5.51
N PHE A 149 20.40 -52.17 6.14
CA PHE A 149 21.63 -51.33 6.12
C PHE A 149 22.37 -51.28 4.74
N PRO A 150 23.56 -50.61 4.54
CA PRO A 150 24.34 -49.65 5.36
C PRO A 150 24.79 -48.35 4.61
N ILE A 151 25.21 -47.32 5.37
CA ILE A 151 25.99 -46.15 4.87
C ILE A 151 27.43 -46.28 5.37
N PRO A 152 28.48 -46.11 4.52
CA PRO A 152 29.87 -46.04 4.96
C PRO A 152 30.25 -44.60 5.38
N VAL A 153 31.08 -44.54 6.42
CA VAL A 153 31.77 -43.34 6.94
C VAL A 153 33.15 -43.22 6.27
N ASN A 154 33.53 -42.05 5.73
CA ASN A 154 34.82 -41.43 6.10
C ASN A 154 34.99 -39.95 5.69
N GLN A 155 35.28 -39.13 6.72
CA GLN A 155 36.27 -38.03 6.85
C GLN A 155 36.59 -37.05 5.69
N GLN A 156 36.38 -35.76 5.98
CA GLN A 156 37.34 -34.62 6.03
C GLN A 156 36.51 -33.31 5.94
N SER A 157 36.82 -32.17 6.57
CA SER A 157 38.01 -31.65 7.25
C SER A 157 37.58 -30.46 8.11
N THR A 158 38.11 -30.36 9.32
CA THR A 158 38.03 -29.17 10.18
C THR A 158 38.89 -28.03 9.62
N MET A 159 38.27 -26.91 9.27
CA MET A 159 38.93 -25.62 9.07
C MET A 159 38.31 -24.62 10.08
N PRO A 160 39.12 -23.87 10.84
CA PRO A 160 38.60 -22.79 11.67
C PRO A 160 38.23 -21.63 10.75
N ASN A 161 36.93 -21.34 10.62
CA ASN A 161 36.47 -20.18 9.89
C ASN A 161 36.75 -18.92 10.72
N PHE A 162 37.65 -18.08 10.19
CA PHE A 162 37.80 -16.70 10.62
C PHE A 162 36.42 -16.03 10.64
N THR A 163 36.09 -15.44 11.78
CA THR A 163 34.90 -14.60 11.96
C THR A 163 35.00 -13.38 11.07
N ALA A 164 34.49 -13.46 9.85
CA ALA A 164 34.07 -12.29 9.11
C ALA A 164 32.82 -11.75 9.82
N ASN A 165 32.85 -10.48 10.21
CA ASN A 165 31.69 -9.75 10.70
C ASN A 165 30.56 -9.85 9.67
N SER A 166 29.65 -10.82 9.85
CA SER A 166 28.43 -10.90 9.08
C SER A 166 27.52 -9.77 9.56
N VAL A 167 27.37 -8.74 8.75
CA VAL A 167 26.28 -7.78 8.90
C VAL A 167 24.99 -8.57 8.70
N THR A 168 24.25 -8.80 9.78
CA THR A 168 22.91 -9.38 9.72
C THR A 168 22.00 -8.35 9.03
N PRO A 169 21.33 -8.68 7.91
CA PRO A 169 20.27 -7.84 7.37
C PRO A 169 19.22 -7.60 8.47
N SER A 170 18.75 -6.37 8.61
CA SER A 170 17.88 -5.93 9.71
C SER A 170 16.48 -6.57 9.75
N GLN A 171 16.20 -7.58 8.93
CA GLN A 171 14.94 -8.30 8.95
C GLN A 171 15.11 -9.65 8.28
N ALA A 172 14.78 -10.71 9.00
CA ALA A 172 14.53 -12.01 8.40
C ALA A 172 13.13 -11.96 7.73
N PRO A 173 12.99 -12.38 6.47
CA PRO A 173 11.71 -12.38 5.75
C PRO A 173 10.66 -13.33 6.35
N SER A 174 11.03 -14.18 7.31
CA SER A 174 10.09 -14.95 8.12
C SER A 174 9.23 -14.09 9.05
N GLU A 175 9.58 -12.82 9.31
CA GLU A 175 8.75 -11.87 10.06
C GLU A 175 7.81 -11.03 9.16
N LEU A 176 7.88 -11.17 7.83
CA LEU A 176 6.96 -10.53 6.88
C LEU A 176 5.61 -11.24 6.73
N ALA A 177 5.38 -12.35 7.45
CA ALA A 177 4.18 -13.17 7.30
C ALA A 177 2.87 -12.42 7.64
N ASP A 178 2.94 -11.24 8.28
CA ASP A 178 1.78 -10.47 8.71
C ASP A 178 1.65 -9.08 8.04
N LEU A 179 2.39 -8.82 6.95
CA LEU A 179 2.22 -7.57 6.15
C LEU A 179 0.96 -7.58 5.26
N GLY A 180 0.05 -8.53 5.48
CA GLY A 180 -1.11 -8.76 4.64
C GLY A 180 -0.74 -9.20 3.23
N ARG A 181 -1.73 -9.67 2.47
CA ARG A 181 -1.50 -10.12 1.09
C ARG A 181 -1.25 -8.88 0.21
N LEU A 182 -0.06 -8.76 -0.37
CA LEU A 182 0.26 -7.66 -1.28
C LEU A 182 -0.55 -7.74 -2.57
N VAL A 183 -0.99 -6.58 -3.05
CA VAL A 183 -1.66 -6.40 -4.33
C VAL A 183 -0.92 -5.34 -5.14
N TYR A 184 -0.74 -5.61 -6.43
CA TYR A 184 -0.30 -4.62 -7.41
C TYR A 184 -1.25 -4.69 -8.58
N ALA A 185 -2.25 -3.80 -8.62
CA ALA A 185 -3.34 -3.86 -9.56
C ALA A 185 -3.28 -2.72 -10.59
N LEU A 186 -3.74 -3.02 -11.79
CA LEU A 186 -3.84 -2.08 -12.91
C LEU A 186 -5.30 -1.94 -13.30
N GLY A 187 -5.70 -0.77 -13.77
CA GLY A 187 -7.07 -0.56 -14.23
C GLY A 187 -7.38 0.91 -14.47
N THR A 188 -8.66 1.25 -14.35
CA THR A 188 -9.15 2.63 -14.35
C THR A 188 -9.75 2.97 -12.99
N LEU A 189 -9.54 4.21 -12.57
CA LEU A 189 -10.08 4.72 -11.33
C LEU A 189 -11.55 5.13 -11.50
N GLY A 190 -12.36 4.88 -10.49
CA GLY A 190 -13.72 5.36 -10.38
C GLY A 190 -14.06 5.69 -8.93
N TYR A 191 -15.31 6.09 -8.71
CA TYR A 191 -15.86 6.30 -7.39
C TYR A 191 -17.29 5.76 -7.31
N ASP A 192 -17.69 5.42 -6.11
CA ASP A 192 -19.03 4.92 -5.79
C ASP A 192 -19.50 5.53 -4.47
N PHE A 193 -20.82 5.73 -4.33
CA PHE A 193 -21.39 6.36 -3.13
C PHE A 193 -21.69 5.35 -2.01
N GLY A 194 -21.87 4.07 -2.35
CA GLY A 194 -22.28 2.99 -1.46
C GLY A 194 -23.74 3.08 -0.98
N THR A 195 -24.19 4.28 -0.60
CA THR A 195 -25.52 4.54 -0.02
C THR A 195 -26.21 5.74 -0.65
N GLU A 196 -27.54 5.74 -0.61
CA GLU A 196 -28.35 6.87 -1.09
C GLU A 196 -28.11 8.15 -0.28
N ALA A 197 -27.92 8.02 1.04
CA ALA A 197 -27.64 9.16 1.91
C ALA A 197 -26.36 9.90 1.49
N ARG A 198 -25.30 9.15 1.18
CA ARG A 198 -24.04 9.75 0.74
C ARG A 198 -24.16 10.42 -0.63
N ARG A 199 -24.86 9.76 -1.56
CA ARG A 199 -25.16 10.34 -2.88
C ARG A 199 -25.92 11.66 -2.75
N ASP A 200 -26.93 11.70 -1.87
CA ASP A 200 -27.73 12.91 -1.64
C ASP A 200 -26.89 14.05 -1.03
N SER A 201 -25.94 13.73 -0.14
CA SER A 201 -24.99 14.73 0.39
C SER A 201 -24.20 15.42 -0.73
N PHE A 202 -23.62 14.66 -1.67
CA PHE A 202 -22.90 15.26 -2.81
C PHE A 202 -23.83 16.07 -3.71
N LYS A 203 -25.07 15.61 -3.93
CA LYS A 203 -26.06 16.36 -4.72
C LYS A 203 -26.41 17.72 -4.11
N GLN A 204 -26.40 17.84 -2.78
CA GLN A 204 -26.66 19.08 -2.06
C GLN A 204 -25.44 20.00 -1.97
N LEU A 205 -24.24 19.43 -1.83
CA LEU A 205 -23.00 20.18 -1.62
C LEU A 205 -22.35 20.67 -2.91
N MET A 206 -22.52 19.94 -4.02
CA MET A 206 -21.91 20.30 -5.29
C MET A 206 -22.59 21.56 -5.88
N PRO A 207 -21.81 22.55 -6.35
CA PRO A 207 -22.37 23.76 -6.92
C PRO A 207 -23.08 23.48 -8.25
N PRO A 208 -24.10 24.28 -8.62
CA PRO A 208 -24.71 24.19 -9.94
C PRO A 208 -23.66 24.38 -11.05
N PHE A 209 -23.79 23.62 -12.13
CA PHE A 209 -22.83 23.60 -13.23
C PHE A 209 -23.34 24.45 -14.39
N ASP A 210 -22.46 25.24 -15.03
CA ASP A 210 -22.78 25.97 -16.26
C ASP A 210 -22.36 25.17 -17.48
N LEU A 211 -23.31 24.88 -18.38
CA LEU A 211 -23.06 24.18 -19.64
C LEU A 211 -22.38 25.07 -20.72
N GLY A 212 -21.71 26.15 -20.32
CA GLY A 212 -20.99 27.05 -21.23
C GLY A 212 -21.89 27.99 -22.03
N SER A 213 -23.14 28.17 -21.58
CA SER A 213 -24.14 29.04 -22.24
C SER A 213 -24.90 29.93 -21.24
N GLY A 214 -24.43 30.02 -20.00
CA GLY A 214 -25.09 30.76 -18.92
C GLY A 214 -26.33 30.04 -18.37
N VAL A 215 -26.53 28.77 -18.74
CA VAL A 215 -27.62 27.94 -18.27
C VAL A 215 -27.11 27.10 -17.11
N MET A 216 -27.50 27.50 -15.90
CA MET A 216 -27.18 26.77 -14.67
C MET A 216 -28.04 25.51 -14.59
N VAL A 217 -27.40 24.34 -14.62
CA VAL A 217 -28.05 23.06 -14.37
C VAL A 217 -27.72 22.57 -12.95
N PRO A 218 -28.62 21.80 -12.31
CA PRO A 218 -28.31 21.15 -11.05
C PRO A 218 -27.05 20.29 -11.17
N ALA A 219 -26.26 20.26 -10.09
CA ALA A 219 -25.06 19.43 -10.04
C ALA A 219 -25.40 17.95 -10.31
N ASN A 220 -24.55 17.28 -11.07
CA ASN A 220 -24.64 15.86 -11.33
C ASN A 220 -23.47 15.12 -10.68
N PRO A 221 -23.68 14.48 -9.51
CA PRO A 221 -22.62 13.74 -8.83
C PRO A 221 -22.08 12.54 -9.61
N TYR A 222 -22.76 12.06 -10.65
CA TYR A 222 -22.29 10.97 -11.50
C TYR A 222 -21.36 11.45 -12.62
N ASP A 223 -21.30 12.76 -12.87
CA ASP A 223 -20.35 13.33 -13.81
C ASP A 223 -18.99 13.47 -13.13
N ALA A 224 -18.03 12.65 -13.56
CA ALA A 224 -16.68 12.68 -13.02
C ALA A 224 -15.99 14.04 -13.20
N ARG A 225 -16.35 14.83 -14.22
CA ARG A 225 -15.80 16.18 -14.42
C ARG A 225 -16.22 17.11 -13.28
N GLN A 226 -17.52 17.16 -13.02
CA GLN A 226 -18.07 17.96 -11.91
C GLN A 226 -17.56 17.48 -10.55
N MET A 227 -17.40 16.16 -10.36
CA MET A 227 -16.86 15.61 -9.12
C MET A 227 -15.40 16.00 -8.91
N VAL A 228 -14.56 15.92 -9.94
CA VAL A 228 -13.15 16.34 -9.87
C VAL A 228 -13.04 17.83 -9.54
N ASP A 229 -13.84 18.69 -10.21
CA ASP A 229 -13.86 20.13 -9.97
C ASP A 229 -14.30 20.47 -8.53
N TYR A 230 -15.30 19.75 -8.01
CA TYR A 230 -15.75 19.89 -6.63
C TYR A 230 -14.65 19.47 -5.64
N LEU A 231 -14.03 18.31 -5.85
CA LEU A 231 -12.99 17.79 -4.96
C LEU A 231 -11.69 18.62 -4.98
N ASP A 232 -11.43 19.38 -6.04
CA ASP A 232 -10.27 20.28 -6.13
C ASP A 232 -10.28 21.32 -4.99
N ASN A 233 -11.47 21.86 -4.70
CA ASN A 233 -11.68 22.83 -3.62
C ASN A 233 -12.05 22.17 -2.28
N ASN A 234 -12.52 20.92 -2.30
CA ASN A 234 -13.06 20.20 -1.14
C ASN A 234 -12.44 18.80 -0.96
N ILE A 235 -11.12 18.70 -1.03
CA ILE A 235 -10.40 17.42 -1.05
C ILE A 235 -10.66 16.53 0.18
N SER A 236 -11.06 17.10 1.32
CA SER A 236 -11.46 16.33 2.51
C SER A 236 -12.65 15.41 2.25
N GLU A 237 -13.54 15.78 1.33
CA GLU A 237 -14.71 14.98 0.94
C GLU A 237 -14.35 13.76 0.09
N ALA A 238 -13.11 13.68 -0.43
CA ALA A 238 -12.62 12.49 -1.13
C ALA A 238 -12.69 11.24 -0.25
N ARG A 239 -12.54 11.39 1.07
CA ARG A 239 -12.68 10.28 2.03
C ARG A 239 -14.10 9.74 2.12
N SER A 240 -15.10 10.56 1.81
CA SER A 240 -16.50 10.16 1.84
C SER A 240 -16.80 9.15 0.71
N LEU A 241 -16.15 9.29 -0.45
CA LEU A 241 -16.34 8.40 -1.60
C LEU A 241 -15.69 7.03 -1.41
N ILE A 242 -16.31 5.99 -1.98
CA ILE A 242 -15.65 4.70 -2.17
C ILE A 242 -14.89 4.78 -3.48
N TRP A 243 -13.56 4.89 -3.41
CA TRP A 243 -12.73 4.84 -4.61
C TRP A 243 -12.67 3.41 -5.14
N THR A 244 -12.89 3.22 -6.43
CA THR A 244 -12.90 1.89 -7.04
C THR A 244 -11.80 1.78 -8.08
N LEU A 245 -11.13 0.63 -8.11
CA LEU A 245 -10.29 0.24 -9.23
C LEU A 245 -11.09 -0.71 -10.12
N ASN A 246 -11.20 -0.35 -11.39
CA ASN A 246 -12.05 -1.02 -12.35
C ASN A 246 -11.17 -1.71 -13.42
N ILE A 247 -11.53 -2.93 -13.79
CA ILE A 247 -10.97 -3.62 -14.96
C ILE A 247 -12.13 -3.84 -15.93
N GLU A 248 -12.04 -3.25 -17.12
CA GLU A 248 -13.13 -3.27 -18.14
C GLU A 248 -14.49 -2.91 -17.54
N LEU A 249 -14.54 -1.74 -16.87
CA LEU A 249 -15.75 -1.20 -16.24
C LEU A 249 -16.29 -2.04 -15.07
N THR A 250 -15.62 -3.13 -14.69
CA THR A 250 -15.99 -3.96 -13.54
C THR A 250 -15.16 -3.55 -12.33
N PRO A 251 -15.78 -3.04 -11.25
CA PRO A 251 -15.07 -2.78 -10.01
C PRO A 251 -14.49 -4.08 -9.45
N VAL A 252 -13.16 -4.13 -9.31
CA VAL A 252 -12.45 -5.30 -8.76
C VAL A 252 -11.96 -5.06 -7.34
N TYR A 253 -11.64 -3.82 -7.00
CA TYR A 253 -11.19 -3.42 -5.67
C TYR A 253 -11.82 -2.09 -5.27
N ALA A 254 -12.03 -1.92 -3.96
CA ALA A 254 -12.17 -0.61 -3.36
C ALA A 254 -10.83 -0.17 -2.77
N ILE A 255 -10.49 1.11 -2.96
CA ILE A 255 -9.25 1.71 -2.49
C ILE A 255 -9.58 2.53 -1.24
N ASP A 256 -8.99 2.16 -0.11
CA ASP A 256 -9.20 2.85 1.17
C ASP A 256 -7.84 3.30 1.72
N PRO A 257 -7.35 4.50 1.33
CA PRO A 257 -6.13 5.06 1.89
C PRO A 257 -6.26 5.30 3.39
N SER A 258 -5.30 4.77 4.14
CA SER A 258 -5.30 4.79 5.60
C SER A 258 -3.92 5.21 6.14
N GLY A 259 -3.87 5.55 7.43
CA GLY A 259 -2.63 5.94 8.10
C GLY A 259 -2.13 7.36 7.76
N PRO A 260 -0.85 7.66 8.04
CA PRO A 260 -0.30 9.01 7.98
C PRO A 260 -0.26 9.65 6.60
N PHE A 261 -0.31 8.85 5.52
CA PHE A 261 -0.24 9.33 4.14
C PHE A 261 -1.61 9.30 3.43
N ALA A 262 -2.70 9.07 4.17
CA ALA A 262 -4.03 8.94 3.59
C ALA A 262 -4.44 10.20 2.79
N ALA A 263 -4.15 11.39 3.30
CA ALA A 263 -4.49 12.65 2.64
C ALA A 263 -3.75 12.80 1.29
N GLU A 264 -2.47 12.47 1.25
CA GLU A 264 -1.65 12.49 0.04
C GLU A 264 -2.10 11.43 -0.96
N SER A 265 -2.49 10.25 -0.49
CA SER A 265 -3.07 9.21 -1.35
C SER A 265 -4.42 9.63 -1.94
N TYR A 266 -5.31 10.27 -1.18
CA TYR A 266 -6.55 10.82 -1.74
C TYR A 266 -6.30 11.92 -2.77
N ARG A 267 -5.32 12.80 -2.55
CA ARG A 267 -4.88 13.78 -3.57
C ARG A 267 -4.38 13.09 -4.84
N ALA A 268 -3.53 12.07 -4.70
CA ALA A 268 -3.05 11.31 -5.84
C ALA A 268 -4.21 10.62 -6.60
N LEU A 269 -5.20 10.05 -5.90
CA LEU A 269 -6.38 9.48 -6.54
C LEU A 269 -7.22 10.53 -7.27
N HIS A 270 -7.39 11.72 -6.68
CA HIS A 270 -8.04 12.86 -7.33
C HIS A 270 -7.30 13.30 -8.60
N GLU A 271 -5.98 13.49 -8.54
CA GLU A 271 -5.15 13.84 -9.70
C GLU A 271 -5.24 12.78 -10.82
N LEU A 272 -5.23 11.50 -10.46
CA LEU A 272 -5.36 10.40 -11.42
C LEU A 272 -6.75 10.39 -12.07
N LEU A 273 -7.82 10.61 -11.29
CA LEU A 273 -9.18 10.73 -11.85
C LEU A 273 -9.30 11.95 -12.76
N ALA A 274 -8.71 13.08 -12.37
CA ALA A 274 -8.66 14.30 -13.16
C ALA A 274 -7.94 14.10 -14.50
N GLY A 275 -6.89 13.28 -14.53
CA GLY A 275 -6.24 12.87 -15.77
C GLY A 275 -7.10 11.98 -16.66
N GLN A 276 -7.90 11.06 -16.08
CA GLN A 276 -8.74 10.14 -16.86
C GLN A 276 -9.92 10.82 -17.57
N ILE A 277 -10.39 11.96 -17.06
CA ILE A 277 -11.52 12.70 -17.66
C ILE A 277 -11.09 13.64 -18.78
N GLN A 278 -9.79 13.85 -18.97
CA GLN A 278 -9.28 14.68 -20.05
C GLN A 278 -9.61 14.07 -21.42
N PRO A 279 -9.68 14.89 -22.49
CA PRO A 279 -9.78 14.38 -23.85
C PRO A 279 -8.61 13.44 -24.18
N GLU A 280 -8.85 12.40 -24.97
CA GLU A 280 -7.80 11.44 -25.38
C GLU A 280 -6.62 12.11 -26.10
N SER A 281 -6.82 13.27 -26.72
CA SER A 281 -5.77 14.05 -27.36
C SER A 281 -4.93 14.89 -26.41
N ASP A 282 -5.32 15.00 -25.14
CA ASP A 282 -4.65 15.85 -24.16
C ASP A 282 -3.36 15.22 -23.64
N ALA A 283 -2.32 16.02 -23.39
CA ALA A 283 -1.05 15.53 -22.86
C ALA A 283 -1.18 14.98 -21.42
N GLU A 284 -2.16 15.48 -20.67
CA GLU A 284 -2.45 15.07 -19.30
C GLU A 284 -3.42 13.88 -19.22
N TYR A 285 -3.90 13.38 -20.36
CA TYR A 285 -4.79 12.22 -20.43
C TYR A 285 -4.15 10.98 -19.81
N VAL A 286 -4.82 10.44 -18.79
CA VAL A 286 -4.43 9.19 -18.13
C VAL A 286 -5.34 8.09 -18.64
N GLU A 287 -4.78 7.11 -19.34
CA GLU A 287 -5.57 5.98 -19.83
C GLU A 287 -5.76 4.91 -18.75
N ARG A 288 -4.72 4.69 -17.93
CA ARG A 288 -4.67 3.62 -16.91
C ARG A 288 -3.91 4.07 -15.68
N VAL A 289 -4.21 3.42 -14.57
CA VAL A 289 -3.54 3.65 -13.29
C VAL A 289 -2.96 2.35 -12.73
N SER A 290 -1.89 2.49 -11.97
CA SER A 290 -1.30 1.41 -11.15
C SER A 290 -1.48 1.72 -9.67
N ILE A 291 -2.03 0.77 -8.92
CA ILE A 291 -2.35 0.92 -7.51
C ILE A 291 -1.70 -0.23 -6.71
N PRO A 292 -0.56 0.01 -6.05
CA PRO A 292 -0.04 -0.89 -5.03
C PRO A 292 -0.83 -0.75 -3.72
N GLY A 293 -1.05 -1.86 -3.04
CA GLY A 293 -1.69 -1.84 -1.73
C GLY A 293 -1.64 -3.19 -1.02
N ILE A 294 -2.14 -3.19 0.21
CA ILE A 294 -2.31 -4.42 1.01
C ILE A 294 -3.79 -4.80 1.01
N LEU A 295 -4.08 -6.08 0.77
CA LEU A 295 -5.43 -6.63 0.94
C LEU A 295 -5.76 -6.67 2.43
N THR A 296 -6.74 -5.88 2.85
CA THR A 296 -7.09 -5.71 4.27
C THR A 296 -7.94 -6.84 4.85
N GLY A 297 -8.45 -7.73 3.99
CA GLY A 297 -9.48 -8.71 4.35
C GLY A 297 -10.89 -8.13 4.52
N ARG A 298 -11.03 -6.79 4.53
CA ARG A 298 -12.33 -6.12 4.53
C ARG A 298 -12.94 -6.13 3.13
N THR A 299 -14.26 -6.07 3.07
CA THR A 299 -15.03 -5.89 1.84
C THR A 299 -15.99 -4.72 2.00
N VAL A 300 -16.28 -4.02 0.91
CA VAL A 300 -17.29 -2.96 0.88
C VAL A 300 -18.37 -3.32 -0.14
N LYS A 301 -19.62 -2.98 0.20
CA LYS A 301 -20.75 -3.09 -0.71
C LYS A 301 -20.89 -1.77 -1.48
N LEU A 302 -20.82 -1.85 -2.80
CA LEU A 302 -21.04 -0.73 -3.72
C LEU A 302 -22.53 -0.40 -3.82
N PHE A 303 -22.84 0.76 -4.39
CA PHE A 303 -24.22 1.22 -4.61
C PHE A 303 -25.02 0.23 -5.47
N SER A 304 -24.37 -0.43 -6.43
CA SER A 304 -24.94 -1.51 -7.26
C SER A 304 -25.34 -2.75 -6.46
N GLY A 305 -24.86 -2.88 -5.23
CA GLY A 305 -24.99 -4.06 -4.39
C GLY A 305 -23.86 -5.07 -4.53
N GLN A 306 -22.96 -4.88 -5.49
CA GLN A 306 -21.75 -5.70 -5.65
C GLN A 306 -20.84 -5.54 -4.42
N VAL A 307 -20.24 -6.65 -3.96
CA VAL A 307 -19.29 -6.65 -2.85
C VAL A 307 -17.88 -6.83 -3.40
N VAL A 308 -16.99 -5.90 -3.08
CA VAL A 308 -15.59 -5.91 -3.56
C VAL A 308 -14.60 -5.85 -2.39
N PRO A 309 -13.43 -6.52 -2.51
CA PRO A 309 -12.38 -6.45 -1.50
C PRO A 309 -11.73 -5.06 -1.42
N VAL A 310 -11.26 -4.70 -0.22
CA VAL A 310 -10.61 -3.41 0.05
C VAL A 310 -9.10 -3.56 0.06
N ILE A 311 -8.44 -2.76 -0.77
CA ILE A 311 -6.98 -2.56 -0.78
C ILE A 311 -6.63 -1.24 -0.08
N GLU A 312 -5.55 -1.29 0.69
CA GLU A 312 -5.02 -0.15 1.42
C GLU A 312 -3.65 0.25 0.86
N PRO A 313 -3.58 1.35 0.09
CA PRO A 313 -2.30 1.95 -0.29
C PRO A 313 -1.56 2.46 0.95
N GLN A 314 -0.32 2.02 1.14
CA GLN A 314 0.51 2.43 2.28
C GLN A 314 1.21 3.78 2.07
N SER A 315 1.32 4.23 0.82
CA SER A 315 1.97 5.48 0.44
C SER A 315 1.55 5.89 -0.97
N THR A 316 1.93 7.10 -1.38
CA THR A 316 1.79 7.55 -2.78
C THR A 316 2.77 6.90 -3.75
N ARG A 317 3.79 6.18 -3.25
CA ARG A 317 4.79 5.54 -4.12
C ARG A 317 4.16 4.39 -4.90
N GLY A 318 4.40 4.40 -6.20
CA GLY A 318 3.86 3.40 -7.12
C GLY A 318 2.43 3.68 -7.57
N LEU A 319 1.78 4.75 -7.09
CA LEU A 319 0.58 5.29 -7.70
C LEU A 319 0.99 6.05 -8.96
N TYR A 320 0.86 5.42 -10.13
CA TYR A 320 1.18 6.05 -11.41
C TYR A 320 -0.03 6.08 -12.33
N GLY A 321 -0.18 7.20 -13.04
CA GLY A 321 -1.08 7.35 -14.18
C GLY A 321 -0.28 7.27 -15.48
N TRP A 322 -0.76 6.45 -16.42
CA TRP A 322 -0.10 6.25 -17.70
C TRP A 322 -0.66 7.20 -18.74
N LYS A 323 0.22 8.11 -19.20
CA LYS A 323 -0.08 9.11 -20.22
C LYS A 323 0.52 8.68 -21.54
N VAL A 324 -0.25 7.98 -22.37
CA VAL A 324 0.22 7.40 -23.64
C VAL A 324 0.78 8.47 -24.57
N ASN A 325 0.11 9.62 -24.66
CA ASN A 325 0.55 10.74 -25.49
C ASN A 325 1.97 11.20 -25.16
N ASN A 326 2.34 11.27 -23.88
CA ASN A 326 3.68 11.64 -23.46
C ASN A 326 4.74 10.59 -23.86
N LEU A 327 4.37 9.30 -23.88
CA LEU A 327 5.26 8.23 -24.33
C LEU A 327 5.47 8.26 -25.84
N VAL A 328 4.40 8.53 -26.60
CA VAL A 328 4.49 8.72 -28.05
C VAL A 328 5.44 9.89 -28.35
N SER A 329 5.24 11.05 -27.71
CA SER A 329 6.13 12.21 -27.89
C SER A 329 7.58 11.90 -27.49
N ALA A 330 7.81 11.19 -26.39
CA ALA A 330 9.15 10.79 -25.97
C ALA A 330 9.81 9.78 -26.95
N ALA A 331 9.03 8.84 -27.48
CA ALA A 331 9.49 7.90 -28.49
C ALA A 331 9.86 8.62 -29.79
N LEU A 332 9.02 9.54 -30.27
CA LEU A 332 9.31 10.35 -31.46
C LEU A 332 10.60 11.16 -31.31
N ALA A 333 10.80 11.80 -30.16
CA ALA A 333 12.02 12.55 -29.86
C ALA A 333 13.27 11.67 -29.91
N ALA A 334 13.19 10.43 -29.40
CA ALA A 334 14.29 9.48 -29.43
C ALA A 334 14.61 9.01 -30.87
N VAL A 335 13.59 8.77 -31.69
CA VAL A 335 13.78 8.30 -33.09
C VAL A 335 14.29 9.40 -34.00
N GLN A 336 13.80 10.65 -33.84
CA GLN A 336 14.30 11.81 -34.59
C GLN A 336 15.80 12.04 -34.36
N ALA A 337 16.33 11.67 -33.19
CA ALA A 337 17.75 11.77 -32.88
C ALA A 337 18.61 10.68 -33.56
N GLU A 338 18.06 9.52 -33.91
CA GLU A 338 18.81 8.36 -34.40
C GLU A 338 18.66 8.09 -35.91
N THR A 339 17.48 8.25 -36.50
CA THR A 339 17.16 7.63 -37.82
C THR A 339 16.59 8.55 -38.88
N GLY A 340 16.42 9.85 -38.61
CA GLY A 340 15.74 10.78 -39.53
C GLY A 340 14.22 10.58 -39.54
N ALA A 341 13.51 11.26 -40.47
CA ALA A 341 12.05 11.43 -40.47
C ALA A 341 11.29 10.11 -40.32
N ALA A 342 10.83 9.84 -39.10
CA ALA A 342 9.92 8.75 -38.81
C ALA A 342 8.48 9.23 -38.96
N ASP A 343 7.63 8.34 -39.46
CA ASP A 343 6.21 8.59 -39.57
C ASP A 343 5.57 8.53 -38.18
N GLU A 344 5.13 9.69 -37.69
CA GLU A 344 4.50 9.84 -36.38
C GLU A 344 3.26 8.96 -36.24
N GLU A 345 2.49 8.81 -37.31
CA GLU A 345 1.26 8.00 -37.31
C GLU A 345 1.58 6.52 -37.14
N THR A 346 2.60 6.02 -37.83
CA THR A 346 3.06 4.64 -37.68
C THR A 346 3.59 4.37 -36.28
N ILE A 347 4.44 5.24 -35.73
CA ILE A 347 4.98 5.07 -34.36
C ILE A 347 3.85 5.10 -33.32
N ARG A 348 2.92 6.05 -33.44
CA ARG A 348 1.75 6.13 -32.55
C ARG A 348 0.96 4.82 -32.61
N LYS A 349 0.61 4.35 -33.80
CA LYS A 349 -0.16 3.12 -33.98
C LYS A 349 0.56 1.88 -33.43
N THR A 350 1.87 1.76 -33.63
CA THR A 350 2.65 0.62 -33.11
C THR A 350 2.76 0.69 -31.59
N LEU A 351 2.95 1.89 -31.01
CA LEU A 351 3.01 2.06 -29.56
C LEU A 351 1.64 1.81 -28.93
N ASP A 352 0.56 2.36 -29.49
CA ASP A 352 -0.81 2.12 -29.03
C ASP A 352 -1.16 0.62 -29.11
N GLY A 353 -0.78 -0.04 -30.21
CA GLY A 353 -0.96 -1.49 -30.37
C GLY A 353 -0.16 -2.30 -29.34
N PHE A 354 1.09 -1.91 -29.08
CA PHE A 354 1.94 -2.51 -28.05
C PHE A 354 1.33 -2.36 -26.65
N LEU A 355 0.91 -1.15 -26.29
CA LEU A 355 0.37 -0.84 -24.96
C LEU A 355 -0.97 -1.53 -24.72
N ASN A 356 -1.87 -1.50 -25.72
CA ASN A 356 -3.13 -2.24 -25.68
C ASN A 356 -2.86 -3.74 -25.52
N ARG A 357 -1.95 -4.30 -26.30
CA ARG A 357 -1.63 -5.73 -26.23
C ARG A 357 -1.08 -6.11 -24.86
N ILE A 358 -0.14 -5.34 -24.32
CA ILE A 358 0.37 -5.56 -22.98
C ILE A 358 -0.76 -5.54 -21.95
N TYR A 359 -1.66 -4.55 -22.03
CA TYR A 359 -2.75 -4.43 -21.08
C TYR A 359 -3.75 -5.60 -21.16
N TYR A 360 -4.24 -5.95 -22.36
CA TYR A 360 -5.26 -6.99 -22.53
C TYR A 360 -4.71 -8.41 -22.37
N ASP A 361 -3.49 -8.68 -22.84
CA ASP A 361 -2.88 -10.01 -22.70
C ASP A 361 -2.52 -10.30 -21.24
N LEU A 362 -2.22 -9.26 -20.45
CA LEU A 362 -1.67 -9.41 -19.11
C LEU A 362 -2.59 -9.00 -17.98
N ARG A 363 -3.85 -8.63 -18.25
CA ARG A 363 -4.76 -8.21 -17.17
C ARG A 363 -4.92 -9.34 -16.15
N ASN A 364 -4.82 -8.98 -14.88
CA ASN A 364 -5.02 -9.91 -13.78
C ASN A 364 -5.39 -9.13 -12.51
N LEU A 365 -5.76 -9.85 -11.46
CA LEU A 365 -6.16 -9.26 -10.18
C LEU A 365 -4.98 -8.76 -9.34
N GLY A 366 -3.73 -9.03 -9.75
CA GLY A 366 -2.53 -8.51 -9.08
C GLY A 366 -2.27 -9.11 -7.71
N THR A 367 -2.78 -10.31 -7.40
CA THR A 367 -2.74 -10.86 -6.03
C THR A 367 -1.66 -11.92 -5.80
N THR A 368 -1.33 -12.71 -6.81
CA THR A 368 -0.24 -13.68 -6.73
C THR A 368 1.09 -13.01 -7.03
N SER A 369 2.21 -13.61 -6.62
CA SER A 369 3.54 -13.10 -6.94
C SER A 369 3.78 -12.93 -8.44
N GLN A 370 3.34 -13.90 -9.22
CA GLN A 370 3.42 -13.87 -10.68
C GLN A 370 2.57 -12.74 -11.27
N ASP A 371 1.32 -12.61 -10.82
CA ASP A 371 0.40 -11.54 -11.24
C ASP A 371 0.96 -10.15 -10.95
N ARG A 372 1.52 -9.96 -9.74
CA ARG A 372 2.16 -8.70 -9.35
C ARG A 372 3.38 -8.40 -10.21
N ALA A 373 4.22 -9.39 -10.45
CA ALA A 373 5.38 -9.24 -11.32
C ALA A 373 4.96 -8.86 -12.74
N LEU A 374 3.89 -9.48 -13.25
CA LEU A 374 3.35 -9.23 -14.56
C LEU A 374 2.80 -7.79 -14.68
N ASN A 375 1.97 -7.37 -13.73
CA ASN A 375 1.44 -6.00 -13.69
C ASN A 375 2.54 -4.95 -13.51
N PHE A 376 3.51 -5.22 -12.64
CA PHE A 376 4.66 -4.34 -12.44
C PHE A 376 5.54 -4.28 -13.69
N ALA A 377 5.67 -5.37 -14.44
CA ALA A 377 6.38 -5.36 -15.71
C ALA A 377 5.75 -4.41 -16.72
N VAL A 378 4.41 -4.31 -16.74
CA VAL A 378 3.72 -3.31 -17.57
C VAL A 378 4.14 -1.91 -17.14
N THR A 379 4.03 -1.58 -15.85
CA THR A 379 4.47 -0.28 -15.34
C THR A 379 5.92 0.00 -15.70
N ASN A 380 6.81 -0.98 -15.56
CA ASN A 380 8.21 -0.84 -15.92
C ASN A 380 8.40 -0.65 -17.43
N ALA A 381 7.63 -1.34 -18.27
CA ALA A 381 7.67 -1.17 -19.72
C ALA A 381 7.23 0.25 -20.12
N PHE A 382 6.22 0.80 -19.44
CA PHE A 382 5.80 2.19 -19.59
C PHE A 382 6.89 3.19 -19.17
N GLN A 383 7.55 2.97 -18.03
CA GLN A 383 8.67 3.81 -17.56
C GLN A 383 9.91 3.68 -18.45
N ALA A 384 10.14 2.49 -19.00
CA ALA A 384 11.26 2.18 -19.90
C ALA A 384 10.89 2.31 -21.38
N ALA A 385 9.78 2.98 -21.74
CA ALA A 385 9.30 3.08 -23.12
C ALA A 385 10.38 3.58 -24.10
N GLN A 386 11.25 4.49 -23.65
CA GLN A 386 12.40 4.98 -24.42
C GLN A 386 13.40 3.88 -24.80
N THR A 387 13.46 2.77 -24.05
CA THR A 387 14.35 1.63 -24.35
C THR A 387 13.82 0.81 -25.54
N PHE A 388 12.50 0.75 -25.71
CA PHE A 388 11.86 0.02 -26.81
C PHE A 388 11.61 0.89 -28.03
N SER A 389 11.70 2.21 -27.91
CA SER A 389 11.47 3.15 -29.01
C SER A 389 12.35 2.83 -30.22
N GLN A 390 13.60 2.40 -30.01
CA GLN A 390 14.48 1.97 -31.10
C GLN A 390 13.99 0.69 -31.79
N ALA A 391 13.42 -0.27 -31.07
CA ALA A 391 12.86 -1.48 -31.68
C ALA A 391 11.61 -1.15 -32.50
N VAL A 392 10.74 -0.29 -31.95
CA VAL A 392 9.54 0.22 -32.62
C VAL A 392 9.90 1.05 -33.86
N ALA A 393 10.93 1.90 -33.77
CA ALA A 393 11.42 2.74 -34.87
C ALA A 393 11.85 1.94 -36.10
N VAL A 394 12.31 0.72 -35.88
CA VAL A 394 12.81 -0.16 -36.92
C VAL A 394 11.72 -1.13 -37.41
N GLY A 395 10.46 -0.84 -37.07
CA GLY A 395 9.28 -1.57 -37.51
C GLY A 395 9.05 -2.90 -36.78
N MET A 396 9.68 -3.13 -35.62
CA MET A 396 9.45 -4.35 -34.85
C MET A 396 8.21 -4.23 -33.96
N GLU A 397 7.42 -5.30 -33.90
CA GLU A 397 6.23 -5.42 -33.07
C GLU A 397 6.44 -6.44 -31.94
N LEU A 398 5.66 -6.32 -30.86
CA LEU A 398 5.71 -7.26 -29.75
C LEU A 398 5.09 -8.61 -30.16
N ASP A 399 5.86 -9.68 -30.00
CA ASP A 399 5.48 -11.09 -30.25
C ASP A 399 4.81 -11.70 -29.01
N SER A 400 5.52 -11.68 -27.88
CA SER A 400 5.10 -12.32 -26.63
C SER A 400 5.79 -11.72 -25.41
N ILE A 401 5.13 -11.88 -24.27
CA ILE A 401 5.62 -11.49 -22.95
C ILE A 401 5.66 -12.76 -22.09
N THR A 402 6.80 -13.04 -21.49
CA THR A 402 6.96 -14.20 -20.61
C THR A 402 7.57 -13.78 -19.30
N VAL A 403 7.07 -14.36 -18.21
CA VAL A 403 7.50 -14.04 -16.84
C VAL A 403 7.92 -15.33 -16.16
N GLU A 404 9.18 -15.38 -15.72
CA GLU A 404 9.80 -16.55 -15.11
C GLU A 404 10.43 -16.17 -13.77
N LYS A 405 10.51 -17.12 -12.82
CA LYS A 405 11.15 -16.84 -11.53
C LYS A 405 12.65 -16.59 -11.76
N SER A 406 13.14 -15.46 -11.26
CA SER A 406 14.53 -15.04 -11.50
C SER A 406 15.51 -15.83 -10.62
N PRO A 407 16.61 -16.36 -11.17
CA PRO A 407 17.69 -16.94 -10.38
C PRO A 407 18.66 -15.88 -9.83
N PHE A 408 18.55 -14.60 -10.25
CA PHE A 408 19.55 -13.55 -9.97
C PHE A 408 19.28 -12.74 -8.70
N CYS A 409 18.46 -13.27 -7.79
CA CYS A 409 18.06 -12.54 -6.60
C CYS A 409 18.63 -13.12 -5.31
N ARG A 410 18.63 -12.27 -4.29
CA ARG A 410 19.00 -12.68 -2.94
C ARG A 410 18.02 -13.73 -2.47
N VAL A 411 18.52 -14.60 -1.59
CA VAL A 411 17.68 -15.55 -0.84
C VAL A 411 16.55 -14.74 -0.20
N ASP A 412 15.33 -15.28 -0.30
CA ASP A 412 14.07 -14.71 0.18
C ASP A 412 13.50 -13.49 -0.58
N SER A 413 14.09 -13.12 -1.73
CA SER A 413 13.46 -12.15 -2.63
C SER A 413 12.47 -12.82 -3.58
N ASP A 414 11.35 -12.15 -3.85
CA ASP A 414 10.35 -12.59 -4.84
C ASP A 414 10.60 -11.90 -6.18
N CYS A 415 11.59 -12.41 -6.91
CA CYS A 415 12.03 -11.83 -8.17
C CYS A 415 11.58 -12.62 -9.39
N TRP A 416 11.32 -11.86 -10.46
CA TRP A 416 10.81 -12.38 -11.71
C TRP A 416 11.57 -11.72 -12.88
N ASP A 417 12.04 -12.55 -13.81
CA ASP A 417 12.59 -12.12 -15.08
C ASP A 417 11.43 -11.94 -16.05
N VAL A 418 11.35 -10.77 -16.70
CA VAL A 418 10.29 -10.47 -17.66
C VAL A 418 10.91 -10.31 -19.03
N LYS A 419 10.58 -11.21 -19.95
CA LYS A 419 11.12 -11.21 -21.31
C LYS A 419 10.08 -10.66 -22.28
N LEU A 420 10.39 -9.50 -22.87
CA LEU A 420 9.62 -8.88 -23.95
C LEU A 420 10.28 -9.26 -25.28
N LYS A 421 9.57 -10.02 -26.11
CA LYS A 421 10.09 -10.52 -27.38
C LYS A 421 9.48 -9.73 -28.52
N PHE A 422 10.31 -9.12 -29.35
CA PHE A 422 9.91 -8.35 -30.53
C PHE A 422 10.30 -9.09 -31.81
N PHE A 423 9.46 -8.99 -32.83
CA PHE A 423 9.69 -9.57 -34.16
C PHE A 423 9.39 -8.54 -35.25
N ASP A 424 9.92 -8.78 -36.45
CA ASP A 424 9.67 -7.95 -37.62
C ASP A 424 8.57 -8.63 -38.45
N PRO A 425 7.38 -7.99 -38.61
CA PRO A 425 6.27 -8.58 -39.35
C PRO A 425 6.52 -8.61 -40.86
N GLU A 426 7.33 -7.71 -41.41
CA GLU A 426 7.65 -7.65 -42.84
C GLU A 426 8.77 -8.61 -43.23
N ASN A 427 9.70 -8.90 -42.30
CA ASN A 427 10.83 -9.79 -42.54
C ASN A 427 10.94 -10.92 -41.51
N SER A 428 10.29 -12.04 -41.81
CA SER A 428 10.31 -13.25 -40.98
C SER A 428 11.69 -13.88 -40.77
N ARG A 429 12.72 -13.52 -41.57
CA ARG A 429 14.10 -14.01 -41.41
C ARG A 429 14.93 -13.16 -40.46
N ARG A 430 14.44 -11.98 -40.07
CA ARG A 430 15.14 -11.09 -39.16
C ARG A 430 15.14 -11.68 -37.75
N ALA A 431 16.28 -11.56 -37.07
CA ALA A 431 16.40 -12.02 -35.69
C ALA A 431 15.45 -11.27 -34.77
N LYS A 432 14.76 -12.02 -33.90
CA LYS A 432 13.89 -11.46 -32.86
C LYS A 432 14.73 -10.77 -31.79
N LYS A 433 14.28 -9.61 -31.30
CA LYS A 433 14.96 -8.86 -30.22
C LYS A 433 14.27 -9.19 -28.90
N ILE A 434 15.05 -9.51 -27.88
CA ILE A 434 14.53 -9.84 -26.54
C ILE A 434 15.08 -8.82 -25.57
N PHE A 435 14.18 -8.22 -24.78
CA PHE A 435 14.53 -7.40 -23.63
C PHE A 435 14.19 -8.21 -22.37
N ARG A 436 15.10 -8.23 -21.40
CA ARG A 436 14.95 -8.94 -20.12
C ARG A 436 15.37 -8.05 -18.97
#